data_AF-A0A832WME5-F1
#
_entry.id   AF-A0A832WME5-F1
#
_cell.length_a   1.000
_cell.length_b   1.000
_cell.length_c   1.000
_cell.angle_alpha   90.00
_cell.angle_beta   90.00
_cell.angle_gamma   90.00
#
_symmetry.space_group_name_H-M   'P 1'
#
loop_
_entity.id
_entity.type
_entity.pdbx_description
1 polymer ?
#
loop_
_entity_poly.entity_id
_entity_poly.type
_entity_poly.pdbx_seq_one_letter_code
_entity_poly.pdbx_strand_id
1 'polypeptide(L)'
;WKAYVGNVSGEFALQDASGHSVFDWNVTATEGELYATRKPTVVDWNNVVCAGAAQISAEETALNMSGSSPDSVRNTFNKKSHAGFYAGLTEVESDTCNSTNLYVNSEESSDFAEVLLYDGSSIVYAALLEDSVLGFDGTEYDFQIILPDSGLEGNQAPETYYFYVELT
;
A
#
# COMPACT_ATOMS: atom_id res chain seq x y z
N TRP A 1 0.91 8.58 11.98
CA TRP A 1 0.29 8.18 10.71
C TRP A 1 0.34 9.33 9.72
N LYS A 2 0.60 9.00 8.45
CA LYS A 2 0.50 9.89 7.29
C LYS A 2 -0.49 9.25 6.33
N ALA A 3 -1.37 10.04 5.72
CA ALA A 3 -2.28 9.56 4.69
C ALA A 3 -1.85 10.12 3.33
N TYR A 4 -1.95 9.30 2.29
CA TYR A 4 -1.76 9.69 0.90
C TYR A 4 -3.00 9.28 0.12
N VAL A 5 -3.48 10.18 -0.72
CA VAL A 5 -4.57 9.93 -1.67
C VAL A 5 -4.15 10.48 -3.02
N GLY A 6 -4.66 9.90 -4.10
CA GLY A 6 -4.35 10.40 -5.42
C GLY A 6 -4.92 9.54 -6.53
N ASN A 7 -4.63 9.99 -7.75
CA ASN A 7 -4.97 9.31 -8.97
C ASN A 7 -3.70 8.84 -9.67
N VAL A 8 -3.76 7.66 -10.25
CA VAL A 8 -2.70 7.09 -11.06
C VAL A 8 -3.12 7.25 -12.53
N SER A 9 -2.24 7.87 -13.31
CA SER A 9 -2.43 7.98 -14.76
C SER A 9 -1.13 7.56 -15.42
N GLY A 10 -1.25 6.86 -16.54
CA GLY A 10 -0.10 6.27 -17.21
C GLY A 10 -0.39 5.96 -18.67
N GLU A 11 0.69 5.85 -19.41
CA GLU A 11 0.71 5.45 -20.81
C GLU A 11 1.60 4.21 -20.91
N PHE A 12 1.07 3.11 -21.48
CA PHE A 12 1.94 2.00 -21.87
C PHE A 12 2.35 2.22 -23.32
N ALA A 13 3.63 2.46 -23.55
CA ALA A 13 4.17 2.64 -24.89
C ALA A 13 5.21 1.57 -25.21
N LEU A 14 5.08 0.96 -26.39
CA LEU A 14 6.13 0.09 -26.94
C LEU A 14 7.15 0.98 -27.65
N GLN A 15 8.29 1.22 -27.00
CA GLN A 15 9.31 2.15 -27.47
C GLN A 15 10.62 1.45 -27.86
N ASP A 16 11.34 2.05 -28.83
CA ASP A 16 12.74 1.72 -29.08
C ASP A 16 13.69 2.39 -28.05
N ALA A 17 14.99 2.07 -28.12
CA ALA A 17 15.99 2.65 -27.22
C ALA A 17 16.20 4.17 -27.39
N SER A 18 15.62 4.77 -28.43
CA SER A 18 15.66 6.22 -28.70
C SER A 18 14.36 6.92 -28.27
N GLY A 19 13.41 6.20 -27.68
CA GLY A 19 12.12 6.74 -27.22
C GLY A 19 11.07 6.89 -28.31
N HIS A 20 11.23 6.27 -29.48
CA HIS A 20 10.18 6.28 -30.50
C HIS A 20 9.15 5.18 -30.21
N SER A 21 7.89 5.56 -30.01
CA SER A 21 6.79 4.62 -29.82
C SER A 21 6.34 4.02 -31.16
N VAL A 22 6.31 2.69 -31.25
CA VAL A 22 5.63 1.97 -32.34
C VAL A 22 4.13 1.79 -32.04
N PHE A 23 3.76 1.80 -30.75
CA PHE A 23 2.38 1.73 -30.30
C PHE A 23 2.25 2.32 -28.89
N ASP A 24 1.06 2.81 -28.58
CA ASP A 24 0.65 3.35 -27.28
C ASP A 24 -0.75 2.83 -26.92
N TRP A 25 -0.88 2.29 -25.71
CA TRP A 25 -2.15 1.98 -25.06
C TRP A 25 -2.46 3.04 -23.99
N ASN A 26 -3.58 3.74 -24.18
CA ASN A 26 -4.16 4.60 -23.16
C ASN A 26 -4.77 3.72 -22.05
N VAL A 27 -4.19 3.76 -20.86
CA VAL A 27 -4.73 3.08 -19.67
C VAL A 27 -5.79 3.99 -19.07
N THR A 28 -7.05 3.61 -19.23
CA THR A 28 -8.19 4.43 -18.76
C THR A 28 -8.82 3.92 -17.46
N ALA A 29 -8.52 2.69 -17.07
CA ALA A 29 -8.96 2.10 -15.82
C ALA A 29 -7.71 1.64 -15.06
N THR A 30 -7.65 1.97 -13.78
CA THR A 30 -6.47 1.73 -12.94
C THR A 30 -6.76 0.57 -12.01
N GLU A 31 -6.53 -0.65 -12.51
CA GLU A 31 -6.45 -1.85 -11.68
C GLU A 31 -4.98 -2.14 -11.34
N GLY A 32 -4.72 -2.67 -10.14
CA GLY A 32 -3.39 -3.00 -9.67
C GLY A 32 -3.17 -2.57 -8.22
N GLU A 33 -1.92 -2.27 -7.86
CA GLU A 33 -1.55 -1.95 -6.48
C GLU A 33 -0.53 -0.82 -6.39
N LEU A 34 -0.70 0.00 -5.36
CA LEU A 34 0.29 0.94 -4.89
C LEU A 34 1.00 0.35 -3.66
N TYR A 35 2.31 0.21 -3.74
CA TYR A 35 3.13 -0.29 -2.66
C TYR A 35 3.95 0.83 -2.02
N ALA A 36 4.13 0.77 -0.71
CA ALA A 36 5.04 1.64 0.02
C ALA A 36 5.86 0.86 1.05
N THR A 37 7.14 1.21 1.21
CA THR A 37 8.02 0.62 2.23
C THR A 37 9.02 1.64 2.76
N ARG A 38 9.51 1.44 3.99
CA ARG A 38 10.64 2.22 4.54
C ARG A 38 12.00 1.72 4.08
N LYS A 39 12.04 0.61 3.33
CA LYS A 39 13.27 0.06 2.77
C LYS A 39 13.80 0.97 1.65
N PRO A 40 15.03 1.52 1.78
CA PRO A 40 15.60 2.42 0.77
C PRO A 40 16.17 1.69 -0.46
N THR A 41 16.22 0.37 -0.41
CA THR A 41 16.60 -0.49 -1.52
C THR A 41 15.37 -1.13 -2.14
N VAL A 42 15.54 -1.70 -3.33
CA VAL A 42 14.46 -2.35 -4.07
C VAL A 42 13.82 -3.46 -3.23
N VAL A 43 12.48 -3.51 -3.25
CA VAL A 43 11.68 -4.59 -2.64
C VAL A 43 12.01 -5.92 -3.32
N ASP A 44 12.15 -6.97 -2.55
CA ASP A 44 12.34 -8.31 -3.11
C ASP A 44 10.99 -8.97 -3.44
N TRP A 45 10.48 -8.67 -4.63
CA TRP A 45 9.17 -9.14 -5.12
C TRP A 45 9.04 -10.67 -5.20
N ASN A 46 10.16 -11.41 -5.22
CA ASN A 46 10.13 -12.88 -5.24
C ASN A 46 9.89 -13.50 -3.86
N ASN A 47 10.06 -12.72 -2.79
CA ASN A 47 9.97 -13.17 -1.39
C ASN A 47 8.79 -12.54 -0.66
N VAL A 48 7.87 -11.91 -1.39
CA VAL A 48 6.68 -11.27 -0.82
C VAL A 48 5.74 -12.33 -0.24
N VAL A 49 5.36 -12.13 1.02
CA VAL A 49 4.39 -12.95 1.76
C VAL A 49 3.53 -12.06 2.66
N CYS A 50 2.43 -12.56 3.22
CA CYS A 50 1.70 -11.83 4.26
C CYS A 50 2.61 -11.50 5.46
N ALA A 51 2.54 -10.26 5.95
CA ALA A 51 3.25 -9.89 7.17
C ALA A 51 2.65 -10.60 8.40
N GLY A 52 3.47 -11.37 9.09
CA GLY A 52 3.10 -12.04 10.34
C GLY A 52 3.25 -11.13 11.56
N ALA A 53 2.75 -11.61 12.72
CA ALA A 53 2.81 -10.86 13.98
C ALA A 53 4.24 -10.47 14.41
N ALA A 54 5.23 -11.30 14.11
CA ALA A 54 6.63 -11.01 14.40
C ALA A 54 7.15 -9.83 13.55
N GLN A 55 6.84 -9.81 12.26
CA GLN A 55 7.23 -8.73 11.35
C GLN A 55 6.53 -7.42 11.71
N ILE A 56 5.23 -7.47 12.01
CA ILE A 56 4.46 -6.29 12.44
C ILE A 56 5.01 -5.73 13.75
N SER A 57 5.32 -6.58 14.73
CA SER A 57 5.92 -6.13 16.00
C SER A 57 7.32 -5.54 15.82
N ALA A 58 8.10 -6.03 14.86
CA ALA A 58 9.41 -5.48 14.54
C ALA A 58 9.28 -4.09 13.88
N GLU A 59 8.30 -3.91 13.00
CA GLU A 59 8.00 -2.62 12.37
C GLU A 59 7.58 -1.57 13.40
N GLU A 60 6.66 -1.92 14.31
CA GLU A 60 6.26 -1.05 15.42
C GLU A 60 7.45 -0.67 16.31
N THR A 61 8.33 -1.63 16.62
CA THR A 61 9.53 -1.37 17.40
C THR A 61 10.45 -0.37 16.67
N ALA A 62 10.65 -0.55 15.36
CA ALA A 62 11.46 0.34 14.55
C ALA A 62 10.88 1.76 14.45
N LEU A 63 9.55 1.89 14.62
CA LEU A 63 8.82 3.16 14.61
C LEU A 63 8.57 3.72 16.02
N ASN A 64 9.13 3.11 17.07
CA ASN A 64 8.86 3.50 18.47
C ASN A 64 7.37 3.48 18.84
N MET A 65 6.57 2.62 18.20
CA MET A 65 5.16 2.43 18.50
C MET A 65 4.98 1.34 19.55
N SER A 66 4.18 1.60 20.58
CA SER A 66 3.75 0.53 21.48
C SER A 66 2.68 -0.30 20.79
N GLY A 67 2.89 -1.61 20.68
CA GLY A 67 1.87 -2.53 20.16
C GLY A 67 0.59 -2.64 21.00
N SER A 68 0.55 -2.03 22.19
CA SER A 68 -0.69 -1.87 22.98
C SER A 68 -1.44 -0.58 22.66
N SER A 69 -0.86 0.32 21.86
CA SER A 69 -1.49 1.59 21.50
C SER A 69 -2.68 1.34 20.57
N PRO A 70 -3.83 2.01 20.77
CA PRO A 70 -4.99 1.87 19.89
C PRO A 70 -4.69 2.12 18.41
N ASP A 71 -3.71 2.96 18.12
CA ASP A 71 -3.27 3.36 16.78
C ASP A 71 -1.96 2.67 16.34
N SER A 72 -1.59 1.55 16.96
CA SER A 72 -0.44 0.76 16.53
C SER A 72 -0.71 0.00 15.23
N VAL A 73 0.34 -0.36 14.49
CA VAL A 73 0.21 -1.06 13.19
C VAL A 73 -0.65 -2.33 13.34
N ARG A 74 -0.43 -3.14 14.38
CA ARG A 74 -1.22 -4.37 14.60
C ARG A 74 -2.69 -4.10 14.94
N ASN A 75 -2.99 -2.96 15.57
CA ASN A 75 -4.36 -2.63 15.99
C ASN A 75 -5.12 -1.92 14.88
N THR A 76 -4.41 -1.23 13.97
CA THR A 76 -4.98 -0.69 12.73
C THR A 76 -5.22 -1.80 11.70
N PHE A 77 -4.21 -2.64 11.42
CA PHE A 77 -4.30 -3.76 10.47
C PHE A 77 -4.73 -5.05 11.17
N ASN A 78 -5.89 -5.01 11.81
CA ASN A 78 -6.41 -6.08 12.67
C ASN A 78 -7.45 -6.98 11.99
N LYS A 79 -7.69 -6.77 10.68
CA LYS A 79 -8.64 -7.55 9.87
C LYS A 79 -7.90 -8.44 8.89
N LYS A 80 -8.67 -9.29 8.22
CA LYS A 80 -8.27 -10.00 7.00
C LYS A 80 -9.43 -9.88 6.02
N SER A 81 -9.53 -8.69 5.45
CA SER A 81 -10.62 -8.25 4.58
C SER A 81 -9.96 -7.54 3.41
N HIS A 82 -9.72 -8.27 2.33
CA HIS A 82 -9.11 -7.74 1.10
C HIS A 82 -9.35 -8.71 -0.07
N ALA A 83 -9.47 -8.16 -1.27
CA ALA A 83 -9.50 -8.96 -2.49
C ALA A 83 -8.18 -9.74 -2.69
N GLY A 84 -8.24 -10.81 -3.47
CA GLY A 84 -7.03 -11.50 -3.92
C GLY A 84 -6.34 -10.72 -5.04
N PHE A 85 -5.02 -10.72 -5.07
CA PHE A 85 -4.22 -9.97 -6.04
C PHE A 85 -2.84 -10.64 -6.24
N TYR A 86 -2.03 -10.12 -7.16
CA TYR A 86 -0.65 -10.57 -7.37
C TYR A 86 0.30 -9.45 -6.96
N ALA A 87 1.30 -9.79 -6.13
CA ALA A 87 2.45 -8.92 -5.89
C ALA A 87 3.63 -9.48 -6.70
N GLY A 88 3.91 -8.88 -7.86
CA GLY A 88 4.80 -9.45 -8.85
C GLY A 88 4.33 -10.84 -9.34
N LEU A 89 5.04 -11.90 -8.95
CA LEU A 89 4.68 -13.28 -9.33
C LEU A 89 3.98 -14.07 -8.22
N THR A 90 3.78 -13.45 -7.05
CA THR A 90 3.21 -14.13 -5.88
C THR A 90 1.73 -13.82 -5.75
N GLU A 91 0.90 -14.86 -5.76
CA GLU A 91 -0.53 -14.73 -5.47
C GLU A 91 -0.74 -14.48 -3.98
N VAL A 92 -1.48 -13.43 -3.67
CA VAL A 92 -2.01 -13.13 -2.34
C VAL A 92 -3.48 -13.50 -2.36
N GLU A 93 -3.83 -14.62 -1.74
CA GLU A 93 -5.21 -15.09 -1.65
C GLU A 93 -6.09 -14.11 -0.85
N SER A 94 -7.34 -13.96 -1.24
CA SER A 94 -8.31 -13.09 -0.55
C SER A 94 -8.42 -13.43 0.94
N ASP A 95 -8.54 -12.41 1.78
CA ASP A 95 -8.78 -12.54 3.23
C ASP A 95 -7.72 -13.36 4.00
N THR A 96 -6.48 -13.39 3.52
CA THR A 96 -5.37 -14.15 4.15
C THR A 96 -4.38 -13.27 4.92
N CYS A 97 -4.10 -12.07 4.46
CA CYS A 97 -3.13 -11.15 5.05
C CYS A 97 -3.79 -10.18 6.05
N ASN A 98 -2.99 -9.63 6.96
CA ASN A 98 -3.46 -8.55 7.84
C ASN A 98 -3.75 -7.32 6.99
N SER A 99 -4.96 -6.78 7.12
CA SER A 99 -5.43 -5.63 6.35
C SER A 99 -6.23 -4.66 7.21
N THR A 100 -6.47 -3.48 6.65
CA THR A 100 -7.47 -2.52 7.11
C THR A 100 -8.26 -2.02 5.89
N ASN A 101 -9.48 -1.54 6.13
CA ASN A 101 -10.27 -0.83 5.14
C ASN A 101 -10.30 0.65 5.49
N LEU A 102 -9.99 1.51 4.53
CA LEU A 102 -10.02 2.95 4.73
C LEU A 102 -11.43 3.49 4.52
N TYR A 103 -11.63 4.72 5.00
CA TYR A 103 -12.96 5.30 5.02
C TYR A 103 -13.28 5.99 3.69
N VAL A 104 -14.56 5.92 3.34
CA VAL A 104 -15.21 6.70 2.28
C VAL A 104 -16.27 7.57 2.96
N ASN A 105 -16.18 8.89 2.78
CA ASN A 105 -17.08 9.85 3.45
C ASN A 105 -17.22 9.62 4.97
N SER A 106 -16.11 9.34 5.66
CA SER A 106 -16.05 9.03 7.10
C SER A 106 -16.72 7.73 7.55
N GLU A 107 -17.07 6.83 6.63
CA GLU A 107 -17.58 5.50 6.93
C GLU A 107 -16.61 4.44 6.39
N GLU A 108 -16.48 3.31 7.08
CA GLU A 108 -15.68 2.20 6.58
C GLU A 108 -16.23 1.68 5.24
N SER A 109 -15.36 1.52 4.24
CA SER A 109 -15.73 1.01 2.92
C SER A 109 -15.16 -0.38 2.64
N SER A 110 -15.73 -1.08 1.66
CA SER A 110 -15.03 -2.21 1.03
C SER A 110 -13.90 -1.74 0.13
N ASP A 111 -13.99 -0.49 -0.34
CA ASP A 111 -12.99 0.14 -1.21
C ASP A 111 -11.78 0.56 -0.38
N PHE A 112 -10.63 0.74 -1.06
CA PHE A 112 -9.37 1.15 -0.43
C PHE A 112 -8.94 0.21 0.71
N ALA A 113 -8.90 -1.09 0.39
CA ALA A 113 -8.25 -2.08 1.23
C ALA A 113 -6.73 -1.87 1.22
N GLU A 114 -6.13 -1.83 2.40
CA GLU A 114 -4.68 -1.75 2.57
C GLU A 114 -4.18 -3.00 3.28
N VAL A 115 -3.18 -3.67 2.70
CA VAL A 115 -2.71 -5.00 3.07
C VAL A 115 -1.24 -4.93 3.53
N LEU A 116 -0.91 -5.63 4.61
CA LEU A 116 0.47 -5.76 5.08
C LEU A 116 1.14 -6.99 4.49
N LEU A 117 2.18 -6.73 3.70
CA LEU A 117 3.08 -7.70 3.12
C LEU A 117 4.47 -7.59 3.75
N TYR A 118 5.31 -8.60 3.50
CA TYR A 118 6.69 -8.67 3.94
C TYR A 118 7.56 -9.26 2.84
N ASP A 119 8.65 -8.58 2.50
CA ASP A 119 9.54 -8.98 1.40
C ASP A 119 10.71 -9.88 1.81
N GLY A 120 10.65 -10.44 3.02
CA GLY A 120 11.78 -11.16 3.64
C GLY A 120 12.72 -10.25 4.45
N SER A 121 12.56 -8.93 4.37
CA SER A 121 13.42 -7.96 5.08
C SER A 121 12.66 -6.77 5.70
N SER A 122 11.59 -6.28 5.08
CA SER A 122 10.85 -5.10 5.49
C SER A 122 9.35 -5.25 5.21
N ILE A 123 8.53 -4.53 5.96
CA ILE A 123 7.09 -4.44 5.68
C ILE A 123 6.89 -3.67 4.37
N VAL A 124 5.92 -4.14 3.59
CA VAL A 124 5.41 -3.48 2.39
C VAL A 124 3.91 -3.25 2.62
N TYR A 125 3.50 -1.99 2.59
CA TYR A 125 2.11 -1.55 2.66
C TYR A 125 1.56 -1.55 1.24
N ALA A 126 0.53 -2.35 0.97
CA ALA A 126 -0.07 -2.48 -0.35
C ALA A 126 -1.50 -1.93 -0.32
N ALA A 127 -1.75 -0.81 -1.00
CA ALA A 127 -3.10 -0.35 -1.28
C ALA A 127 -3.56 -0.93 -2.62
N LEU A 128 -4.72 -1.56 -2.62
CA LEU A 128 -5.35 -2.00 -3.88
C LEU A 128 -5.91 -0.76 -4.58
N LEU A 129 -5.58 -0.61 -5.87
CA LEU A 129 -6.08 0.49 -6.67
C LEU A 129 -7.56 0.28 -6.99
N GLU A 130 -8.29 1.38 -6.98
CA GLU A 130 -9.69 1.47 -7.36
C GLU A 130 -9.79 2.40 -8.58
N ASP A 131 -10.79 2.23 -9.44
CA ASP A 131 -10.97 3.14 -10.59
C ASP A 131 -11.92 4.29 -10.22
N SER A 132 -11.34 5.46 -9.91
CA SER A 132 -12.08 6.71 -9.66
C SER A 132 -13.26 6.57 -8.68
N VAL A 133 -13.05 5.94 -7.53
CA VAL A 133 -14.10 5.75 -6.51
C VAL A 133 -14.06 6.84 -5.45
N LEU A 134 -15.21 7.13 -4.82
CA LEU A 134 -15.31 8.15 -3.77
C LEU A 134 -14.42 7.80 -2.57
N GLY A 135 -13.57 8.72 -2.14
CA GLY A 135 -12.70 8.57 -0.98
C GLY A 135 -13.22 9.22 0.31
N PHE A 136 -12.28 9.46 1.22
CA PHE A 136 -12.50 9.89 2.60
C PHE A 136 -13.24 11.23 2.70
N ASP A 137 -13.09 12.10 1.71
CA ASP A 137 -13.65 13.44 1.64
C ASP A 137 -14.77 13.60 0.59
N GLY A 138 -15.17 12.50 -0.06
CA GLY A 138 -16.19 12.51 -1.11
C GLY A 138 -15.68 12.95 -2.49
N THR A 139 -14.37 13.09 -2.67
CA THR A 139 -13.71 13.23 -3.98
C THR A 139 -13.35 11.85 -4.52
N GLU A 140 -13.32 11.70 -5.84
CA GLU A 140 -12.89 10.45 -6.50
C GLU A 140 -11.36 10.32 -6.46
N TYR A 141 -10.87 9.15 -6.04
CA TYR A 141 -9.45 8.78 -6.00
C TYR A 141 -9.25 7.35 -6.52
N ASP A 142 -8.05 7.10 -7.06
CA ASP A 142 -7.64 5.74 -7.41
C ASP A 142 -6.99 4.99 -6.24
N PHE A 143 -6.43 5.72 -5.27
CA PHE A 143 -5.87 5.11 -4.07
C PHE A 143 -6.05 5.98 -2.83
N GLN A 144 -6.12 5.29 -1.69
CA GLN A 144 -5.88 5.84 -0.37
C GLN A 144 -4.96 4.88 0.38
N ILE A 145 -3.96 5.39 1.08
CA ILE A 145 -3.01 4.59 1.84
C ILE A 145 -2.57 5.33 3.11
N ILE A 146 -2.47 4.62 4.23
CA ILE A 146 -1.98 5.16 5.50
C ILE A 146 -0.67 4.51 5.93
N LEU A 147 0.34 5.34 6.12
CA LEU A 147 1.68 4.89 6.50
C LEU A 147 1.97 5.30 7.93
N PRO A 148 2.44 4.38 8.80
CA PRO A 148 2.76 4.75 10.16
C PRO A 148 3.97 5.70 10.18
N ASP A 149 4.04 6.49 11.24
CA ASP A 149 5.16 7.41 11.48
C ASP A 149 5.71 7.13 12.88
N SER A 150 6.77 7.82 13.26
CA SER A 150 7.33 7.67 14.61
C SER A 150 6.25 7.84 15.70
N GLY A 151 6.17 6.88 16.62
CA GLY A 151 5.29 6.91 17.79
C GLY A 151 5.81 7.77 18.94
N LEU A 152 6.95 8.45 18.77
CA LEU A 152 7.48 9.38 19.76
C LEU A 152 6.69 10.69 19.78
N GLU A 153 6.49 11.24 20.97
CA GLU A 153 5.87 12.55 21.14
C GLU A 153 6.77 13.69 20.61
N GLY A 154 6.15 14.81 20.26
CA GLY A 154 6.83 16.04 19.85
C GLY A 154 7.21 16.09 18.37
N ASN A 155 8.05 17.07 18.01
CA ASN A 155 8.46 17.28 16.62
C ASN A 155 9.57 16.28 16.24
N GLN A 156 9.17 15.19 15.58
CA GLN A 156 10.08 14.19 15.02
C GLN A 156 10.32 14.45 13.54
N ALA A 157 11.47 14.02 13.03
CA ALA A 157 11.67 13.95 11.59
C ALA A 157 10.67 12.93 11.01
N PRO A 158 9.96 13.23 9.92
CA PRO A 158 9.03 12.30 9.32
C PRO A 158 9.77 11.08 8.74
N GLU A 159 9.23 9.88 8.98
CA GLU A 159 9.68 8.68 8.29
C GLU A 159 9.55 8.81 6.76
N THR A 160 10.55 8.32 6.04
CA THR A 160 10.59 8.32 4.56
C THR A 160 10.08 6.98 4.03
N TYR A 161 9.23 7.05 3.00
CA TYR A 161 8.67 5.89 2.31
C TYR A 161 9.00 5.95 0.82
N TYR A 162 9.25 4.77 0.25
CA TYR A 162 9.53 4.55 -1.16
C TYR A 162 8.32 3.88 -1.79
N PHE A 163 7.76 4.51 -2.83
CA PHE A 163 6.55 4.05 -3.50
C PHE A 163 6.88 3.28 -4.78
N TYR A 164 6.09 2.24 -5.04
CA TYR A 164 6.07 1.47 -6.27
C TYR A 164 4.63 1.33 -6.73
N VAL A 165 4.42 1.23 -8.04
CA VAL A 165 3.10 0.99 -8.62
C VAL A 165 3.19 -0.20 -9.56
N GLU A 166 2.23 -1.11 -9.43
CA GLU A 166 1.98 -2.19 -10.38
C GLU A 166 0.60 -1.94 -10.99
N LEU A 167 0.52 -1.95 -12.32
CA LEU A 167 -0.71 -1.69 -13.07
C LEU A 167 -1.02 -2.92 -13.93
N THR A 168 -2.28 -3.33 -13.96
CA THR A 168 -2.75 -4.53 -14.68
C THR A 168 -3.75 -4.20 -15.78
#